data_AF-Q64XV7-F1
#
_entry.id   AF-Q64XV7-F1
#
_cell.length_a   1.000
_cell.length_b   1.000
_cell.length_c   1.000
_cell.angle_alpha   90.00
_cell.angle_beta   90.00
_cell.angle_gamma   90.00
#
_symmetry.space_group_name_H-M   'P 1'
#
loop_
_entity.id
_entity.type
_entity.pdbx_description
1 polymer ?
#
loop_
_entity_poly.entity_id
_entity_poly.type
_entity_poly.pdbx_seq_one_letter_code
_entity_poly.pdbx_strand_id
1 'polypeptide(L)'
;MKALTKTDFNFPGQKSVYHGKVRDVYNINGEQLVMVATDRISAFDVVLPEGIPYKGQMLNQIAAKFLDATTDICPNWKLATPDPMVTVGVLCEGFPVEMIVRGYLCGSAWRAYKNGVREICGVKLPEGMKENQKFPEPIVTPTTKAEMGLHDEDISKEEILAQGLATPEEYAILEKYTLALFKRGTEIAAERGLILVDTKYEFGKHNGTIYLMDEIHTPDSSRYFYAEGYQERFEKGEAQKQLSKEFVREWLMENGFQGKEGQKVPEMTPAIVESISERYIELFENITGEKFVKEDTSNIAERIEKNVMAFLAK
;
A
#
# COMPACT_ATOMS: atom_id res chain seq x y z
N MET A 1 -24.76 -5.02 1.55
CA MET A 1 -23.78 -4.61 0.53
C MET A 1 -22.94 -5.82 0.19
N LYS A 2 -22.67 -6.09 -1.09
CA LYS A 2 -21.80 -7.22 -1.48
C LYS A 2 -20.36 -6.74 -1.56
N ALA A 3 -19.43 -7.58 -1.10
CA ALA A 3 -17.99 -7.36 -1.25
C ALA A 3 -17.43 -8.30 -2.33
N LEU A 4 -16.55 -7.80 -3.20
CA LEU A 4 -15.83 -8.61 -4.17
C LEU A 4 -14.59 -9.22 -3.51
N THR A 5 -14.65 -10.47 -3.05
CA THR A 5 -13.52 -11.12 -2.36
C THR A 5 -12.68 -12.03 -3.25
N LYS A 6 -13.18 -12.40 -4.43
CA LYS A 6 -12.47 -13.22 -5.42
C LYS A 6 -12.92 -12.86 -6.82
N THR A 7 -11.99 -12.90 -7.77
CA THR A 7 -12.27 -12.84 -9.20
C THR A 7 -11.76 -14.10 -9.90
N ASP A 8 -12.38 -14.45 -11.03
CA ASP A 8 -11.99 -15.61 -11.86
C ASP A 8 -12.36 -15.33 -13.33
N PHE A 9 -11.88 -14.19 -13.83
CA PHE A 9 -12.12 -13.77 -15.21
C PHE A 9 -11.29 -14.58 -16.22
N ASN A 10 -11.77 -14.60 -17.46
CA ASN A 10 -11.09 -15.20 -18.61
C ASN A 10 -10.99 -14.18 -19.74
N PHE A 11 -10.05 -13.25 -19.62
CA PHE A 11 -9.87 -12.18 -20.61
C PHE A 11 -9.17 -12.69 -21.89
N PRO A 12 -9.44 -12.10 -23.07
CA PRO A 12 -8.69 -12.35 -24.29
C PRO A 12 -7.19 -12.12 -24.08
N GLY A 13 -6.37 -13.09 -24.49
CA GLY A 13 -4.91 -13.01 -24.34
C GLY A 13 -4.40 -13.26 -22.91
N GLN A 14 -5.27 -13.64 -21.96
CA GLN A 14 -4.85 -13.98 -20.60
C GLN A 14 -3.87 -15.16 -20.60
N LYS A 15 -2.65 -14.92 -20.12
CA LYS A 15 -1.59 -15.93 -19.99
C LYS A 15 -1.53 -16.52 -18.58
N SER A 16 -1.81 -15.72 -17.56
CA SER A 16 -1.82 -16.15 -16.17
C SER A 16 -2.64 -15.21 -15.30
N VAL A 17 -3.00 -15.68 -14.11
CA VAL A 17 -3.61 -14.89 -13.04
C VAL A 17 -2.85 -15.15 -11.74
N TYR A 18 -2.63 -14.09 -10.97
CA TYR A 18 -2.07 -14.16 -9.62
C TYR A 18 -3.06 -13.57 -8.62
N HIS A 19 -3.37 -14.31 -7.56
CA HIS A 19 -4.24 -13.87 -6.47
C HIS A 19 -3.39 -13.51 -5.25
N GLY A 20 -3.13 -12.22 -5.05
CA GLY A 20 -2.45 -11.71 -3.87
C GLY A 20 -3.41 -11.51 -2.69
N LYS A 21 -2.90 -10.95 -1.58
CA LYS A 21 -3.70 -10.70 -0.37
C LYS A 21 -4.94 -9.82 -0.66
N VAL A 22 -4.78 -8.78 -1.47
CA VAL A 22 -5.82 -7.77 -1.76
C VAL A 22 -6.11 -7.61 -3.25
N ARG A 23 -5.19 -7.99 -4.14
CA ARG A 23 -5.31 -7.78 -5.58
C ARG A 23 -5.33 -9.08 -6.34
N ASP A 24 -6.11 -9.12 -7.41
CA ASP A 24 -6.06 -10.15 -8.43
C ASP A 24 -5.43 -9.54 -9.69
N VAL A 25 -4.38 -10.15 -10.21
CA VAL A 25 -3.54 -9.59 -11.28
C VAL A 25 -3.55 -10.54 -12.47
N TYR A 26 -4.09 -10.09 -13.59
CA TYR A 26 -4.19 -10.85 -14.83
C TYR A 26 -3.13 -10.38 -15.81
N ASN A 27 -2.32 -11.31 -16.31
CA ASN A 27 -1.32 -11.06 -17.34
C ASN A 27 -1.96 -11.20 -18.73
N ILE A 28 -1.97 -10.13 -19.51
CA ILE A 28 -2.52 -10.08 -20.86
C ILE A 28 -1.36 -10.03 -21.87
N ASN A 29 -1.25 -11.07 -22.68
CA ASN A 29 -0.25 -11.26 -23.74
C ASN A 29 1.23 -11.22 -23.30
N GLY A 30 1.54 -11.06 -22.01
CA GLY A 30 2.90 -10.86 -21.53
C GLY A 30 3.37 -9.40 -21.65
N GLU A 31 2.46 -8.47 -21.92
CA GLU A 31 2.79 -7.05 -22.18
C GLU A 31 2.02 -6.12 -21.26
N GLN A 32 0.77 -6.46 -20.95
CA GLN A 32 -0.10 -5.68 -20.08
C GLN A 32 -0.53 -6.50 -18.88
N LEU A 33 -0.92 -5.80 -17.83
CA LEU A 33 -1.57 -6.38 -16.67
C LEU A 33 -2.90 -5.69 -16.41
N VAL A 34 -3.91 -6.47 -16.03
CA VAL A 34 -5.18 -5.99 -15.46
C VAL A 34 -5.13 -6.27 -13.97
N MET A 35 -5.06 -5.22 -13.15
CA MET A 35 -5.04 -5.32 -11.70
C MET A 35 -6.43 -4.99 -11.15
N VAL A 36 -7.05 -5.96 -10.51
CA VAL A 36 -8.31 -5.79 -9.81
C VAL A 36 -8.03 -5.64 -8.31
N ALA A 37 -8.30 -4.47 -7.76
CA ALA A 37 -8.28 -4.27 -6.32
C ALA A 37 -9.57 -4.87 -5.74
N THR A 38 -9.45 -5.93 -4.94
CA THR A 38 -10.60 -6.60 -4.33
C THR A 38 -10.96 -5.98 -2.99
N ASP A 39 -12.11 -6.36 -2.45
CA ASP A 39 -12.57 -5.95 -1.13
C ASP A 39 -11.95 -6.79 0.01
N ARG A 40 -10.99 -7.68 -0.31
CA ARG A 40 -10.24 -8.40 0.72
C ARG A 40 -9.44 -7.43 1.57
N ILE A 41 -9.34 -7.76 2.85
CA ILE A 41 -8.49 -7.06 3.80
C ILE A 41 -7.57 -8.07 4.49
N SER A 42 -6.35 -7.65 4.80
CA SER A 42 -5.40 -8.48 5.54
C SER A 42 -4.79 -7.73 6.71
N ALA A 43 -4.52 -8.47 7.78
CA ALA A 43 -3.84 -7.99 8.97
C ALA A 43 -3.02 -9.13 9.58
N PHE A 44 -1.84 -8.82 10.10
CA PHE A 44 -0.90 -9.83 10.65
C PHE A 44 -0.65 -10.97 9.66
N ASP A 45 -0.46 -10.63 8.38
CA ASP A 45 -0.25 -11.54 7.25
C ASP A 45 -1.38 -12.56 6.96
N VAL A 46 -2.52 -12.41 7.62
CA VAL A 46 -3.71 -13.23 7.38
C VAL A 46 -4.75 -12.43 6.60
N VAL A 47 -5.28 -13.01 5.52
CA VAL A 47 -6.47 -12.49 4.82
C VAL A 47 -7.68 -12.78 5.68
N LEU A 48 -8.43 -11.74 6.05
CA LEU A 48 -9.60 -11.86 6.92
C LEU A 48 -10.77 -12.53 6.16
N PRO A 49 -11.69 -13.21 6.87
CA PRO A 49 -12.73 -14.01 6.23
C PRO A 49 -13.78 -13.17 5.50
N GLU A 50 -14.07 -11.96 5.98
CA GLU A 50 -15.06 -11.07 5.37
C GLU A 50 -14.39 -10.00 4.50
N GLY A 51 -15.00 -9.73 3.34
CA GLY A 51 -14.64 -8.58 2.52
C GLY A 51 -15.22 -7.28 3.06
N ILE A 52 -14.50 -6.18 2.88
CA ILE A 52 -14.93 -4.84 3.26
C ILE A 52 -15.51 -4.15 2.01
N PRO A 53 -16.84 -3.99 1.90
CA PRO A 53 -17.44 -3.36 0.72
C PRO A 53 -16.78 -2.03 0.39
N TYR A 54 -16.57 -1.78 -0.90
CA TYR A 54 -15.95 -0.58 -1.48
C TYR A 54 -14.45 -0.41 -1.23
N LYS A 55 -13.80 -1.25 -0.42
CA LYS A 55 -12.36 -1.14 -0.15
C LYS A 55 -11.54 -1.19 -1.44
N GLY A 56 -11.83 -2.14 -2.34
CA GLY A 56 -11.13 -2.25 -3.60
C GLY A 56 -11.31 -1.00 -4.48
N GLN A 57 -12.51 -0.43 -4.50
CA GLN A 57 -12.80 0.82 -5.21
C GLN A 57 -11.97 1.98 -4.65
N MET A 58 -12.01 2.19 -3.33
CA MET A 58 -11.28 3.28 -2.67
C MET A 58 -9.78 3.19 -2.91
N LEU A 59 -9.19 1.99 -2.72
CA LEU A 59 -7.75 1.79 -2.91
C LEU A 59 -7.33 2.04 -4.36
N ASN A 60 -8.10 1.53 -5.33
CA ASN A 60 -7.77 1.73 -6.74
C ASN A 60 -7.91 3.19 -7.16
N GLN A 61 -8.95 3.90 -6.72
CA GLN A 61 -9.13 5.32 -7.04
C GLN A 61 -8.04 6.20 -6.39
N ILE A 62 -7.67 5.94 -5.14
CA ILE A 62 -6.55 6.64 -4.48
C ILE A 62 -5.26 6.39 -5.27
N ALA A 63 -4.91 5.12 -5.51
CA ALA A 63 -3.69 4.75 -6.22
C ALA A 63 -3.64 5.38 -7.61
N ALA A 64 -4.72 5.30 -8.39
CA ALA A 64 -4.82 5.90 -9.71
C ALA A 64 -4.53 7.41 -9.70
N LYS A 65 -5.11 8.14 -8.73
CA LYS A 65 -4.91 9.59 -8.60
C LYS A 65 -3.47 9.95 -8.28
N PHE A 66 -2.83 9.20 -7.36
CA PHE A 66 -1.43 9.45 -7.00
C PHE A 66 -0.45 9.01 -8.10
N LEU A 67 -0.76 7.94 -8.84
CA LEU A 67 0.01 7.56 -10.03
C LEU A 67 -0.03 8.71 -11.06
N ASP A 68 -1.20 9.29 -11.33
CA ASP A 68 -1.32 10.43 -12.26
C ASP A 68 -0.57 11.66 -11.74
N ALA A 69 -0.71 11.98 -10.45
CA ALA A 69 -0.07 13.12 -9.80
C ALA A 69 1.45 13.01 -9.63
N THR A 70 2.06 11.88 -10.00
CA THR A 70 3.50 11.62 -9.89
C THR A 70 4.18 11.29 -11.22
N THR A 71 3.45 11.40 -12.33
CA THR A 71 3.96 11.14 -13.70
C THR A 71 5.13 12.05 -14.09
N ASP A 72 5.27 13.23 -13.48
CA ASP A 72 6.39 14.15 -13.70
C ASP A 72 7.69 13.73 -12.97
N ILE A 73 7.59 12.79 -12.02
CA ILE A 73 8.71 12.34 -11.19
C ILE A 73 9.36 11.09 -11.78
N CYS A 74 8.55 10.09 -12.12
CA CYS A 74 9.00 8.83 -12.69
C CYS A 74 7.93 8.23 -13.62
N PRO A 75 8.34 7.41 -14.59
CA PRO A 75 7.41 6.52 -15.29
C PRO A 75 6.67 5.66 -14.28
N ASN A 76 5.37 5.44 -14.51
CA ASN A 76 4.59 4.48 -13.74
C ASN A 76 3.76 3.59 -14.66
N TRP A 77 3.36 2.44 -14.14
CA TRP A 77 2.80 1.35 -14.92
C TRP A 77 1.40 1.63 -15.48
N LYS A 78 0.66 2.59 -14.92
CA LYS A 78 -0.75 2.82 -15.25
C LYS A 78 -0.92 3.32 -16.69
N LEU A 79 -1.83 2.66 -17.41
CA LEU A 79 -2.29 3.10 -18.74
C LEU A 79 -3.74 3.59 -18.70
N ALA A 80 -4.62 2.92 -17.95
CA ALA A 80 -6.03 3.27 -17.84
C ALA A 80 -6.69 2.72 -16.57
N THR A 81 -7.84 3.29 -16.22
CA THR A 81 -8.71 2.80 -15.13
C THR A 81 -10.11 2.53 -15.69
N PRO A 82 -10.33 1.39 -16.37
CA PRO A 82 -11.59 1.11 -17.05
C PRO A 82 -12.76 0.86 -16.09
N ASP A 83 -12.48 0.53 -14.84
CA ASP A 83 -13.46 0.36 -13.76
C ASP A 83 -12.95 1.01 -12.47
N PRO A 84 -13.82 1.49 -11.57
CA PRO A 84 -13.40 2.03 -10.28
C PRO A 84 -12.57 1.07 -9.42
N MET A 85 -12.65 -0.25 -9.63
CA MET A 85 -11.83 -1.27 -8.94
C MET A 85 -10.66 -1.81 -9.78
N VAL A 86 -10.42 -1.25 -10.98
CA VAL A 86 -9.43 -1.79 -11.92
C VAL A 86 -8.49 -0.72 -12.44
N THR A 87 -7.19 -1.04 -12.45
CA THR A 87 -6.18 -0.33 -13.22
C THR A 87 -5.54 -1.30 -14.22
N VAL A 88 -5.47 -0.89 -15.48
CA VAL A 88 -4.75 -1.59 -16.54
C VAL A 88 -3.44 -0.85 -16.79
N GLY A 89 -2.36 -1.61 -16.98
CA GLY A 89 -1.06 -1.02 -17.17
C GLY A 89 -0.02 -1.93 -17.78
N VAL A 90 1.21 -1.44 -17.82
CA VAL A 90 2.39 -2.12 -18.38
C VAL A 90 2.81 -3.26 -17.47
N LEU A 91 3.02 -4.46 -18.04
CA LEU A 91 3.63 -5.56 -17.31
C LEU A 91 5.13 -5.31 -17.16
N CYS A 92 5.58 -5.19 -15.91
CA CYS A 92 6.99 -4.97 -15.56
C CYS A 92 7.58 -6.22 -14.89
N GLU A 93 8.88 -6.44 -15.07
CA GLU A 93 9.67 -7.37 -14.26
C GLU A 93 9.99 -6.69 -12.91
N GLY A 94 9.30 -7.10 -11.85
CA GLY A 94 9.43 -6.47 -10.53
C GLY A 94 10.81 -6.68 -9.90
N PHE A 95 11.33 -5.65 -9.23
CA PHE A 95 12.48 -5.82 -8.35
C PHE A 95 12.07 -6.63 -7.11
N PRO A 96 12.92 -7.54 -6.60
CA PRO A 96 12.63 -8.35 -5.42
C PRO A 96 12.84 -7.57 -4.10
N VAL A 97 12.57 -6.27 -4.10
CA VAL A 97 12.72 -5.35 -2.97
C VAL A 97 11.54 -4.42 -2.87
N GLU A 98 11.08 -4.22 -1.64
CA GLU A 98 10.09 -3.20 -1.29
C GLU A 98 10.81 -1.96 -0.79
N MET A 99 10.66 -0.83 -1.48
CA MET A 99 11.31 0.42 -1.11
C MET A 99 10.44 1.17 -0.11
N ILE A 100 10.62 0.85 1.18
CA ILE A 100 9.95 1.54 2.28
C ILE A 100 10.72 2.81 2.62
N VAL A 101 10.01 3.91 2.82
CA VAL A 101 10.55 5.19 3.26
C VAL A 101 9.77 5.73 4.45
N ARG A 102 10.49 6.24 5.44
CA ARG A 102 9.95 6.67 6.72
C ARG A 102 10.31 8.12 6.99
N GLY A 103 9.31 8.97 7.16
CA GLY A 103 9.48 10.33 7.66
C GLY A 103 9.47 10.42 9.18
N TYR A 104 8.95 9.39 9.86
CA TYR A 104 8.72 9.38 11.31
C TYR A 104 9.06 8.01 11.92
N LEU A 105 9.51 8.02 13.18
CA LEU A 105 9.83 6.80 13.93
C LEU A 105 8.56 6.18 14.52
N CYS A 106 7.93 5.27 13.78
CA CYS A 106 6.73 4.54 14.24
C CYS A 106 6.77 3.06 13.85
N GLY A 107 5.76 2.29 14.27
CA GLY A 107 5.56 0.92 13.81
C GLY A 107 6.72 -0.01 14.14
N SER A 108 7.16 -0.81 13.16
CA SER A 108 8.29 -1.74 13.34
C SER A 108 9.59 -1.02 13.69
N ALA A 109 9.86 0.13 13.05
CA ALA A 109 11.05 0.92 13.32
C ALA A 109 11.09 1.42 14.78
N TRP A 110 9.96 1.88 15.32
CA TRP A 110 9.87 2.25 16.74
C TRP A 110 10.07 1.04 17.66
N ARG A 111 9.43 -0.10 17.38
CA ARG A 111 9.60 -1.31 18.20
C ARG A 111 11.06 -1.76 18.26
N ALA A 112 11.76 -1.76 17.13
CA ALA A 112 13.19 -2.05 17.05
C ALA A 112 14.00 -1.03 17.87
N TYR A 113 13.75 0.26 17.67
CA TYR A 113 14.46 1.33 18.39
C TYR A 113 14.28 1.26 19.91
N LYS A 114 13.05 1.02 20.37
CA LYS A 114 12.73 0.84 21.78
C LYS A 114 13.45 -0.36 22.39
N ASN A 115 13.70 -1.40 21.60
CA ASN A 115 14.46 -2.59 21.99
C ASN A 115 15.98 -2.45 21.84
N GLY A 116 16.49 -1.24 21.60
CA GLY A 116 17.93 -0.94 21.58
C GLY A 116 18.57 -0.94 20.20
N VAL A 117 17.83 -1.22 19.13
CA VAL A 117 18.33 -1.08 17.77
C VAL A 117 18.60 0.40 17.47
N ARG A 118 19.76 0.71 16.88
CA ARG A 118 20.17 2.08 16.52
C ARG A 118 20.57 2.22 15.06
N GLU A 119 20.44 1.16 14.29
CA GLU A 119 20.67 1.13 12.86
C GLU A 119 19.58 0.27 12.22
N ILE A 120 18.90 0.78 11.21
CA ILE A 120 17.86 0.06 10.46
C ILE A 120 18.24 0.13 8.98
N CYS A 121 18.37 -1.03 8.32
CA CYS A 121 18.75 -1.14 6.91
C CYS A 121 20.03 -0.35 6.57
N GLY A 122 21.03 -0.35 7.46
CA GLY A 122 22.29 0.41 7.31
C GLY A 122 22.19 1.91 7.68
N VAL A 123 21.01 2.41 8.03
CA VAL A 123 20.80 3.81 8.41
C VAL A 123 20.86 3.99 9.93
N LYS A 124 21.85 4.74 10.41
CA LYS A 124 22.00 5.09 11.82
C LYS A 124 20.90 6.06 12.26
N LEU A 125 20.24 5.72 13.36
CA LEU A 125 19.17 6.52 13.93
C LEU A 125 19.72 7.46 15.01
N PRO A 126 19.22 8.72 15.09
CA PRO A 126 19.57 9.61 16.19
C PRO A 126 19.29 9.00 17.57
N GLU A 127 20.11 9.34 18.56
CA GLU A 127 19.88 8.93 19.95
C GLU A 127 18.76 9.74 20.61
N GLY A 128 18.10 9.13 21.59
CA GLY A 128 17.05 9.76 22.39
C GLY A 128 15.74 10.05 21.65
N MET A 129 15.51 9.44 20.49
CA MET A 129 14.26 9.61 19.76
C MET A 129 13.06 9.02 20.51
N LYS A 130 11.89 9.62 20.31
CA LYS A 130 10.60 9.19 20.87
C LYS A 130 9.70 8.60 19.78
N GLU A 131 8.71 7.82 20.20
CA GLU A 131 7.68 7.30 19.30
C GLU A 131 6.99 8.45 18.55
N ASN A 132 6.75 8.25 17.26
CA ASN A 132 6.16 9.22 16.34
C ASN A 132 6.98 10.49 16.10
N GLN A 133 8.25 10.54 16.51
CA GLN A 133 9.13 11.68 16.23
C GLN A 133 9.49 11.72 14.74
N LYS A 134 9.43 12.91 14.14
CA LYS A 134 9.91 13.15 12.77
C LYS A 134 11.43 12.92 12.69
N PHE A 135 11.90 12.21 11.67
CA PHE A 135 13.32 12.14 11.36
C PHE A 135 13.83 13.49 10.84
N PRO A 136 15.12 13.82 11.03
CA PRO A 136 15.72 15.00 10.41
C PRO A 136 15.54 15.02 8.89
N GLU A 137 15.75 13.87 8.25
CA GLU A 137 15.48 13.60 6.84
C GLU A 137 14.79 12.23 6.72
N PRO A 138 13.91 12.02 5.72
CA PRO A 138 13.32 10.71 5.49
C PRO A 138 14.40 9.64 5.26
N ILE A 139 14.20 8.47 5.86
CA ILE A 139 15.12 7.34 5.74
C ILE A 139 14.50 6.26 4.84
N VAL A 140 15.30 5.66 3.97
CA VAL A 140 14.91 4.50 3.16
C VAL A 140 15.29 3.25 3.95
N THR A 141 14.32 2.38 4.20
CA THR A 141 14.49 1.14 4.96
C THR A 141 13.90 -0.03 4.18
N PRO A 142 14.55 -0.47 3.08
CA PRO A 142 13.98 -1.49 2.21
C PRO A 142 13.76 -2.82 2.92
N THR A 143 12.84 -3.61 2.40
CA THR A 143 12.69 -5.03 2.77
C THR A 143 12.80 -5.92 1.55
N THR A 144 13.22 -7.17 1.75
CA THR A 144 13.10 -8.20 0.72
C THR A 144 11.62 -8.48 0.45
N LYS A 145 11.30 -8.92 -0.77
CA LYS A 145 9.95 -9.39 -1.10
C LYS A 145 9.93 -10.92 -0.99
N ALA A 146 9.41 -11.44 0.12
CA ALA A 146 9.43 -12.88 0.36
C ALA A 146 8.33 -13.61 -0.42
N GLU A 147 8.54 -14.90 -0.72
CA GLU A 147 7.48 -15.74 -1.30
C GLU A 147 6.28 -15.85 -0.34
N MET A 148 5.07 -16.10 -0.89
CA MET A 148 3.85 -16.18 -0.07
C MET A 148 3.99 -17.16 1.10
N GLY A 149 3.88 -16.63 2.32
CA GLY A 149 3.99 -17.39 3.56
C GLY A 149 5.29 -17.15 4.33
N LEU A 150 6.26 -16.46 3.73
CA LEU A 150 7.46 -15.95 4.39
C LEU A 150 7.26 -14.46 4.72
N HIS A 151 8.01 -13.97 5.73
CA HIS A 151 7.99 -12.57 6.11
C HIS A 151 9.03 -11.78 5.33
N ASP A 152 8.69 -10.56 4.94
CA ASP A 152 9.63 -9.60 4.38
C ASP A 152 10.67 -9.25 5.46
N GLU A 153 11.95 -9.21 5.07
CA GLU A 153 13.07 -8.95 5.98
C GLU A 153 13.70 -7.61 5.67
N ASP A 154 14.04 -6.83 6.70
CA ASP A 154 14.80 -5.58 6.56
C ASP A 154 16.13 -5.89 5.84
N ILE A 155 16.45 -5.12 4.80
CA ILE A 155 17.68 -5.29 4.00
C ILE A 155 18.36 -3.94 3.75
N SER A 156 19.67 -3.89 3.92
CA SER A 156 20.46 -2.69 3.65
C SER A 156 20.74 -2.49 2.15
N LYS A 157 21.11 -1.25 1.78
CA LYS A 157 21.61 -0.93 0.44
C LYS A 157 22.80 -1.83 0.05
N GLU A 158 23.73 -2.03 0.98
CA GLU A 158 24.92 -2.84 0.78
C GLU A 158 24.56 -4.29 0.48
N GLU A 159 23.59 -4.86 1.20
CA GLU A 159 23.11 -6.22 0.98
C GLU A 159 22.35 -6.37 -0.34
N ILE A 160 21.51 -5.40 -0.71
CA ILE A 160 20.82 -5.38 -2.02
C ILE A 160 21.82 -5.47 -3.17
N LEU A 161 22.91 -4.70 -3.10
CA LEU A 161 23.96 -4.69 -4.11
C LEU A 161 24.79 -5.99 -4.08
N ALA A 162 25.16 -6.46 -2.89
CA ALA A 162 25.97 -7.66 -2.73
C ALA A 162 25.24 -8.93 -3.21
N GLN A 163 23.92 -9.00 -3.01
CA GLN A 163 23.08 -10.11 -3.47
C GLN A 163 22.66 -9.97 -4.95
N GLY A 164 22.96 -8.85 -5.60
CA GLY A 164 22.60 -8.61 -7.00
C GLY A 164 21.10 -8.41 -7.23
N LEU A 165 20.36 -7.97 -6.20
CA LEU A 165 18.92 -7.68 -6.30
C LEU A 165 18.64 -6.42 -7.13
N ALA A 166 19.62 -5.52 -7.19
CA ALA A 166 19.70 -4.40 -8.11
C ALA A 166 21.17 -4.07 -8.40
N THR A 167 21.45 -3.56 -9.60
CA THR A 167 22.75 -2.95 -9.91
C THR A 167 22.90 -1.61 -9.16
N PRO A 168 24.14 -1.09 -9.01
CA PRO A 168 24.36 0.24 -8.41
C PRO A 168 23.57 1.36 -9.10
N GLU A 169 23.50 1.33 -10.43
CA GLU A 169 22.78 2.31 -11.24
C GLU A 169 21.27 2.20 -11.03
N GLU A 170 20.73 0.98 -11.01
CA GLU A 170 19.31 0.75 -10.74
C GLU A 170 18.95 1.20 -9.33
N TYR A 171 19.71 0.80 -8.30
CA TYR A 171 19.42 1.19 -6.93
C TYR A 171 19.44 2.70 -6.73
N ALA A 172 20.38 3.41 -7.35
CA ALA A 172 20.43 4.87 -7.31
C ALA A 172 19.13 5.51 -7.87
N ILE A 173 18.54 4.92 -8.91
CA ILE A 173 17.25 5.36 -9.46
C ILE A 173 16.11 5.02 -8.50
N LEU A 174 16.07 3.80 -7.96
CA LEU A 174 15.06 3.36 -6.99
C LEU A 174 15.03 4.29 -5.76
N GLU A 175 16.20 4.58 -5.17
CA GLU A 175 16.37 5.47 -4.02
C GLU A 175 15.92 6.91 -4.36
N LYS A 176 16.36 7.44 -5.52
CA LYS A 176 15.94 8.77 -5.99
C LYS A 176 14.43 8.87 -6.14
N TYR A 177 13.79 7.91 -6.82
CA TYR A 177 12.35 7.91 -7.01
C TYR A 177 11.59 7.74 -5.70
N THR A 178 12.03 6.84 -4.83
CA THR A 178 11.45 6.62 -3.49
C THR A 178 11.38 7.93 -2.70
N LEU A 179 12.49 8.66 -2.61
CA LEU A 179 12.54 9.92 -1.86
C LEU A 179 11.70 11.03 -2.54
N ALA A 180 11.73 11.12 -3.87
CA ALA A 180 10.96 12.13 -4.60
C ALA A 180 9.45 11.90 -4.51
N LEU A 181 9.00 10.65 -4.63
CA LEU A 181 7.61 10.24 -4.46
C LEU A 181 7.14 10.49 -3.02
N PHE A 182 7.97 10.18 -2.02
CA PHE A 182 7.65 10.44 -0.61
C PHE A 182 7.48 11.93 -0.34
N LYS A 183 8.35 12.75 -0.92
CA LYS A 183 8.27 14.21 -0.82
C LYS A 183 6.95 14.72 -1.42
N ARG A 184 6.59 14.31 -2.66
CA ARG A 184 5.32 14.70 -3.29
C ARG A 184 4.11 14.22 -2.48
N GLY A 185 4.14 12.99 -1.96
CA GLY A 185 3.10 12.47 -1.08
C GLY A 185 2.97 13.26 0.22
N THR A 186 4.09 13.70 0.79
CA THR A 186 4.10 14.56 1.99
C THR A 186 3.49 15.93 1.70
N GLU A 187 3.80 16.53 0.55
CA GLU A 187 3.21 17.81 0.10
C GLU A 187 1.69 17.69 -0.06
N ILE A 188 1.21 16.67 -0.78
CA ILE A 188 -0.22 16.43 -0.99
C ILE A 188 -0.93 16.14 0.34
N ALA A 189 -0.32 15.34 1.22
CA ALA A 189 -0.88 15.07 2.55
C ALA A 189 -1.04 16.36 3.37
N ALA A 190 -0.02 17.24 3.35
CA ALA A 190 -0.05 18.51 4.07
C ALA A 190 -1.18 19.43 3.60
N GLU A 191 -1.46 19.48 2.29
CA GLU A 191 -2.60 20.23 1.74
C GLU A 191 -3.97 19.73 2.25
N ARG A 192 -4.02 18.50 2.77
CA ARG A 192 -5.22 17.87 3.35
C ARG A 192 -5.22 17.87 4.87
N GLY A 193 -4.28 18.56 5.52
CA GLY A 193 -4.15 18.55 6.98
C GLY A 193 -3.68 17.20 7.52
N LEU A 194 -2.95 16.44 6.70
CA LEU A 194 -2.40 15.13 7.03
C LEU A 194 -0.87 15.16 7.05
N ILE A 195 -0.30 14.16 7.72
CA ILE A 195 1.13 13.87 7.74
C ILE A 195 1.31 12.49 7.12
N LEU A 196 2.08 12.38 6.04
CA LEU A 196 2.54 11.10 5.52
C LEU A 196 3.70 10.60 6.40
N VAL A 197 3.47 9.50 7.10
CA VAL A 197 4.35 8.99 8.17
C VAL A 197 5.41 8.06 7.59
N ASP A 198 4.95 7.06 6.86
CA ASP A 198 5.76 6.13 6.08
C ASP A 198 4.93 5.60 4.90
N THR A 199 5.62 5.08 3.89
CA THR A 199 4.99 4.42 2.75
C THR A 199 5.92 3.39 2.13
N LYS A 200 5.35 2.49 1.34
CA LYS A 200 6.05 1.47 0.57
C LYS A 200 5.87 1.74 -0.93
N TYR A 201 6.95 1.64 -1.68
CA TYR A 201 6.93 1.58 -3.14
C TYR A 201 7.42 0.24 -3.66
N GLU A 202 6.85 -0.20 -4.77
CA GLU A 202 7.36 -1.30 -5.57
C GLU A 202 7.75 -0.76 -6.94
N PHE A 203 8.84 -1.28 -7.49
CA PHE A 203 9.34 -0.90 -8.80
C PHE A 203 9.53 -2.11 -9.68
N GLY A 204 9.46 -1.92 -10.99
CA GLY A 204 9.78 -2.96 -11.97
C GLY A 204 10.43 -2.38 -13.22
N LYS A 205 11.01 -3.25 -14.04
CA LYS A 205 11.63 -2.91 -15.32
C LYS A 205 10.74 -3.30 -16.48
N HIS A 206 10.66 -2.41 -17.46
CA HIS A 206 10.09 -2.71 -18.76
C HIS A 206 10.95 -2.04 -19.84
N ASN A 207 11.49 -2.84 -20.77
CA ASN A 207 12.39 -2.39 -21.83
C ASN A 207 13.55 -1.49 -21.33
N GLY A 208 14.19 -1.91 -20.23
CA GLY A 208 15.32 -1.20 -19.62
C GLY A 208 14.96 0.07 -18.84
N THR A 209 13.68 0.45 -18.77
CA THR A 209 13.21 1.60 -18.00
C THR A 209 12.60 1.13 -16.67
N ILE A 210 12.89 1.84 -15.58
CA ILE A 210 12.32 1.59 -14.25
C ILE A 210 10.99 2.34 -14.13
N TYR A 211 9.95 1.60 -13.76
CA TYR A 211 8.60 2.07 -13.52
C TYR A 211 8.23 1.91 -12.04
N LEU A 212 7.55 2.90 -11.48
CA LEU A 212 6.73 2.71 -10.29
C LEU A 212 5.59 1.73 -10.63
N MET A 213 5.44 0.67 -9.84
CA MET A 213 4.39 -0.33 -9.96
C MET A 213 3.46 -0.36 -8.72
N ASP A 214 2.48 -1.25 -8.74
CA ASP A 214 1.54 -1.49 -7.62
C ASP A 214 0.76 -0.21 -7.22
N GLU A 215 0.37 -0.10 -5.95
CA GLU A 215 -0.33 1.05 -5.38
C GLU A 215 0.64 2.08 -4.79
N ILE A 216 0.18 3.32 -4.66
CA ILE A 216 0.95 4.40 -4.05
C ILE A 216 0.04 5.23 -3.14
N HIS A 217 0.56 5.59 -1.97
CA HIS A 217 -0.07 6.55 -1.04
C HIS A 217 -1.46 6.15 -0.52
N THR A 218 -1.78 4.86 -0.53
CA THR A 218 -3.05 4.35 0.01
C THR A 218 -2.95 4.06 1.51
N PRO A 219 -4.08 3.88 2.22
CA PRO A 219 -4.08 3.41 3.61
C PRO A 219 -3.50 2.00 3.84
N ASP A 220 -3.37 1.20 2.77
CA ASP A 220 -2.83 -0.16 2.84
C ASP A 220 -1.30 -0.18 2.70
N SER A 221 -0.74 0.75 1.90
CA SER A 221 0.71 0.91 1.69
C SER A 221 1.35 2.02 2.53
N SER A 222 0.55 2.86 3.18
CA SER A 222 1.03 4.07 3.87
C SER A 222 0.36 4.29 5.20
N ARG A 223 1.07 4.98 6.10
CA ARG A 223 0.51 5.52 7.35
C ARG A 223 0.34 7.02 7.24
N TYR A 224 -0.82 7.50 7.70
CA TYR A 224 -1.07 8.93 7.86
C TYR A 224 -1.36 9.26 9.31
N PHE A 225 -0.96 10.45 9.76
CA PHE A 225 -1.52 11.07 10.95
C PHE A 225 -2.34 12.29 10.56
N TYR A 226 -3.32 12.65 11.39
CA TYR A 226 -3.88 13.98 11.37
C TYR A 226 -2.83 14.99 11.84
N ALA A 227 -2.58 16.03 11.05
CA ALA A 227 -1.66 17.10 11.42
C ALA A 227 -2.18 17.89 12.64
N GLU A 228 -3.50 18.07 12.72
CA GLU A 228 -4.15 18.74 13.84
C GLU A 228 -3.88 18.01 15.17
N GLY A 229 -3.25 18.72 16.11
CA GLY A 229 -2.88 18.23 17.43
C GLY A 229 -1.73 17.20 17.44
N TYR A 230 -1.04 16.93 16.33
CA TYR A 230 0.09 16.00 16.30
C TYR A 230 1.16 16.38 17.32
N GLN A 231 1.60 17.65 17.29
CA GLN A 231 2.68 18.15 18.13
C GLN A 231 2.34 18.03 19.63
N GLU A 232 1.12 18.42 20.01
CA GLU A 232 0.66 18.33 21.40
C GLU A 232 0.65 16.88 21.90
N ARG A 233 0.10 15.95 21.11
CA ARG A 233 0.10 14.51 21.44
C ARG A 233 1.52 13.97 21.54
N PHE A 234 2.40 14.37 20.63
CA PHE A 234 3.79 13.95 20.61
C PHE A 234 4.53 14.41 21.88
N GLU A 235 4.37 15.68 22.28
CA GLU A 235 5.00 16.22 23.50
C GLU A 235 4.53 15.53 24.78
N LYS A 236 3.24 15.15 24.83
CA LYS A 236 2.63 14.41 25.94
C LYS A 236 2.93 12.91 25.93
N GLY A 237 3.50 12.36 24.85
CA GLY A 237 3.71 10.92 24.68
C GLY A 237 2.41 10.14 24.47
N GLU A 238 1.38 10.80 23.93
CA GLU A 238 0.08 10.22 23.64
C GLU A 238 0.05 9.54 22.25
N ALA A 239 -0.85 8.58 22.09
CA ALA A 239 -1.07 7.91 20.81
C ALA A 239 -1.55 8.91 19.74
N GLN A 240 -1.02 8.80 18.52
CA GLN A 240 -1.42 9.67 17.42
C GLN A 240 -2.76 9.25 16.82
N LYS A 241 -3.52 10.23 16.33
CA LYS A 241 -4.71 9.95 15.52
C LYS A 241 -4.27 9.53 14.12
N GLN A 242 -4.40 8.25 13.82
CA GLN A 242 -3.92 7.66 12.58
C GLN A 242 -5.05 7.54 11.55
N LEU A 243 -4.66 7.67 10.29
CA LEU A 243 -5.45 7.40 9.11
C LEU A 243 -4.74 6.28 8.32
N SER A 244 -4.93 5.04 8.76
CA SER A 244 -4.38 3.84 8.10
C SER A 244 -5.20 2.62 8.50
N LYS A 245 -4.87 1.43 7.98
CA LYS A 245 -5.50 0.17 8.41
C LYS A 245 -5.18 -0.24 9.86
N GLU A 246 -4.54 0.61 10.67
CA GLU A 246 -4.21 0.31 12.06
C GLU A 246 -5.44 0.08 12.94
N PHE A 247 -6.58 0.76 12.68
CA PHE A 247 -7.81 0.53 13.43
C PHE A 247 -8.33 -0.93 13.32
N VAL A 248 -8.06 -1.60 12.19
CA VAL A 248 -8.39 -3.03 12.04
C VAL A 248 -7.45 -3.89 12.87
N ARG A 249 -6.16 -3.53 12.93
CA ARG A 249 -5.19 -4.23 13.78
C ARG A 249 -5.55 -4.05 15.26
N GLU A 250 -5.89 -2.85 15.69
CA GLU A 250 -6.31 -2.55 17.06
C GLU A 250 -7.56 -3.36 17.44
N TRP A 251 -8.60 -3.34 16.60
CA TRP A 251 -9.80 -4.14 16.83
C TRP A 251 -9.49 -5.65 16.93
N LEU A 252 -8.64 -6.18 16.05
CA LEU A 252 -8.22 -7.58 16.11
C LEU A 252 -7.46 -7.88 17.41
N MET A 253 -6.55 -7.00 17.84
CA MET A 253 -5.78 -7.16 19.08
C MET A 253 -6.67 -7.13 20.32
N GLU A 254 -7.62 -6.20 20.39
CA GLU A 254 -8.61 -6.10 21.47
C GLU A 254 -9.48 -7.36 21.57
N ASN A 255 -9.68 -8.05 20.44
CA ASN A 255 -10.43 -9.30 20.34
C ASN A 255 -9.52 -10.55 20.29
N GLY A 256 -8.27 -10.43 20.74
CA GLY A 256 -7.39 -11.58 21.00
C GLY A 256 -6.68 -12.16 19.78
N PHE A 257 -6.59 -11.42 18.67
CA PHE A 257 -5.95 -11.86 17.43
C PHE A 257 -4.76 -10.98 17.04
N GLN A 258 -3.61 -11.64 16.82
CA GLN A 258 -2.35 -11.05 16.35
C GLN A 258 -1.64 -11.98 15.34
N GLY A 259 -2.37 -12.92 14.72
CA GLY A 259 -1.81 -13.88 13.77
C GLY A 259 -0.92 -14.97 14.38
N LYS A 260 -0.95 -15.18 15.71
CA LYS A 260 -0.15 -16.22 16.37
C LYS A 260 -0.83 -17.59 16.24
N GLU A 261 -0.04 -18.66 16.29
CA GLU A 261 -0.53 -20.04 16.21
C GLU A 261 -1.65 -20.31 17.22
N GLY A 262 -2.72 -20.96 16.75
CA GLY A 262 -3.91 -21.29 17.54
C GLY A 262 -4.91 -20.16 17.75
N GLN A 263 -4.57 -18.90 17.42
CA GLN A 263 -5.54 -17.81 17.45
C GLN A 263 -6.55 -17.94 16.31
N LYS A 264 -7.80 -17.55 16.58
CA LYS A 264 -8.86 -17.46 15.58
C LYS A 264 -9.18 -16.02 15.31
N VAL A 265 -9.44 -15.69 14.05
CA VAL A 265 -9.94 -14.36 13.70
C VAL A 265 -11.29 -14.17 14.40
N PRO A 266 -11.49 -13.08 15.15
CA PRO A 266 -12.78 -12.78 15.77
C PRO A 266 -13.87 -12.60 14.72
N GLU A 267 -15.12 -12.85 15.12
CA GLU A 267 -16.27 -12.74 14.21
C GLU A 267 -16.41 -11.31 13.68
N MET A 268 -16.35 -11.16 12.36
CA MET A 268 -16.57 -9.89 11.68
C MET A 268 -18.06 -9.73 11.37
N THR A 269 -18.83 -9.31 12.37
CA THR A 269 -20.28 -9.10 12.19
C THR A 269 -20.56 -8.04 11.12
N PRO A 270 -21.76 -8.01 10.51
CA PRO A 270 -22.11 -7.00 9.52
C PRO A 270 -21.90 -5.56 9.98
N ALA A 271 -22.12 -5.28 11.27
CA ALA A 271 -21.89 -3.95 11.86
C ALA A 271 -20.39 -3.60 11.94
N ILE A 272 -19.52 -4.58 12.23
CA ILE A 272 -18.07 -4.38 12.20
C ILE A 272 -17.59 -4.14 10.77
N VAL A 273 -18.07 -4.93 9.81
CA VAL A 273 -17.73 -4.78 8.38
C VAL A 273 -18.17 -3.40 7.87
N GLU A 274 -19.37 -2.95 8.20
CA GLU A 274 -19.87 -1.62 7.85
C GLU A 274 -19.04 -0.51 8.50
N SER A 275 -18.73 -0.62 9.80
CA SER A 275 -17.86 0.33 10.51
C SER A 275 -16.48 0.44 9.85
N ILE A 276 -15.87 -0.69 9.47
CA ILE A 276 -14.59 -0.70 8.75
C ILE A 276 -14.73 -0.03 7.38
N SER A 277 -15.81 -0.30 6.63
CA SER A 277 -16.06 0.33 5.33
C SER A 277 -16.19 1.86 5.45
N GLU A 278 -16.96 2.34 6.42
CA GLU A 278 -17.12 3.79 6.67
C GLU A 278 -15.81 4.46 7.09
N ARG A 279 -14.93 3.75 7.82
CA ARG A 279 -13.56 4.23 8.10
C ARG A 279 -12.70 4.35 6.86
N TYR A 280 -12.79 3.41 5.92
CA TYR A 280 -12.08 3.55 4.64
C TYR A 280 -12.66 4.70 3.80
N ILE A 281 -13.96 4.98 3.89
CA ILE A 281 -14.57 6.13 3.22
C ILE A 281 -14.03 7.42 3.81
N GLU A 282 -14.01 7.56 5.13
CA GLU A 282 -13.37 8.69 5.82
C GLU A 282 -11.92 8.86 5.38
N LEU A 283 -11.16 7.75 5.27
CA LEU A 283 -9.78 7.75 4.77
C LEU A 283 -9.68 8.28 3.34
N PHE A 284 -10.51 7.77 2.44
CA PHE A 284 -10.56 8.21 1.05
C PHE A 284 -10.81 9.71 0.97
N GLU A 285 -11.83 10.20 1.68
CA GLU A 285 -12.26 11.59 1.60
C GLU A 285 -11.19 12.54 2.15
N ASN A 286 -10.54 12.19 3.26
CA ASN A 286 -9.45 12.99 3.82
C ASN A 286 -8.21 12.99 2.91
N ILE A 287 -7.79 11.82 2.40
CA ILE A 287 -6.58 11.69 1.57
C ILE A 287 -6.76 12.40 0.22
N THR A 288 -7.92 12.24 -0.42
CA THR A 288 -8.15 12.77 -1.77
C THR A 288 -8.68 14.19 -1.78
N GLY A 289 -9.32 14.63 -0.69
CA GLY A 289 -10.09 15.88 -0.61
C GLY A 289 -11.43 15.83 -1.36
N GLU A 290 -11.91 14.65 -1.74
CA GLU A 290 -13.10 14.44 -2.55
C GLU A 290 -14.12 13.56 -1.82
N LYS A 291 -15.41 13.84 -2.00
CA LYS A 291 -16.47 12.99 -1.47
C LYS A 291 -16.47 11.63 -2.16
N PHE A 292 -16.55 10.54 -1.41
CA PHE A 292 -16.61 9.20 -1.98
C PHE A 292 -17.98 8.94 -2.59
N VAL A 293 -18.01 8.47 -3.84
CA VAL A 293 -19.23 8.05 -4.53
C VAL A 293 -19.25 6.53 -4.59
N LYS A 294 -20.14 5.93 -3.79
CA LYS A 294 -20.35 4.48 -3.76
C LYS A 294 -20.89 3.99 -5.11
N GLU A 295 -20.19 3.05 -5.72
CA GLU A 295 -20.66 2.39 -6.94
C GLU A 295 -21.75 1.35 -6.66
N ASP A 296 -22.45 0.91 -7.70
CA ASP A 296 -23.39 -0.20 -7.55
C ASP A 296 -22.67 -1.51 -7.19
N THR A 297 -23.19 -2.23 -6.18
CA THR A 297 -22.59 -3.48 -5.67
C THR A 297 -23.40 -4.72 -6.04
N SER A 298 -24.44 -4.60 -6.88
CA SER A 298 -25.33 -5.72 -7.18
C SER A 298 -24.64 -6.82 -8.00
N ASN A 299 -23.84 -6.41 -9.00
CA ASN A 299 -23.16 -7.27 -9.99
C ASN A 299 -21.71 -6.79 -10.27
N ILE A 300 -20.90 -6.64 -9.22
CA ILE A 300 -19.53 -6.08 -9.31
C ILE A 300 -18.67 -6.82 -10.35
N ALA A 301 -18.67 -8.16 -10.33
CA ALA A 301 -17.85 -8.96 -11.23
C ALA A 301 -18.25 -8.76 -12.71
N GLU A 302 -19.55 -8.77 -13.02
CA GLU A 302 -20.05 -8.55 -14.39
C GLU A 302 -19.73 -7.13 -14.88
N ARG A 303 -19.84 -6.12 -14.01
CA ARG A 303 -19.45 -4.73 -14.31
C ARG A 303 -17.97 -4.66 -14.69
N ILE A 304 -17.10 -5.24 -13.85
CA ILE A 304 -15.66 -5.29 -14.07
C ILE A 304 -15.35 -5.99 -15.39
N GLU A 305 -15.88 -7.20 -15.60
CA GLU A 305 -15.63 -7.99 -16.82
C GLU A 305 -16.02 -7.21 -18.07
N LYS A 306 -17.22 -6.63 -18.09
CA LYS A 306 -17.71 -5.81 -19.20
C LYS A 306 -16.78 -4.62 -19.48
N ASN A 307 -16.39 -3.88 -18.45
CA ASN A 307 -15.56 -2.68 -18.58
C ASN A 307 -14.15 -3.01 -19.08
N VAL A 308 -13.55 -4.08 -18.55
CA VAL A 308 -12.23 -4.56 -18.98
C VAL A 308 -12.27 -5.10 -20.41
N MET A 309 -13.28 -5.91 -20.76
CA MET A 309 -13.46 -6.42 -22.12
C MET A 309 -13.61 -5.29 -23.15
N ALA A 310 -14.38 -4.25 -22.82
CA ALA A 310 -14.53 -3.07 -23.67
C ALA A 310 -13.22 -2.26 -23.82
N PHE A 311 -12.34 -2.29 -22.82
CA PHE A 311 -11.02 -1.68 -22.90
C PHE A 311 -10.07 -2.50 -23.78
N LEU A 312 -9.98 -3.81 -23.57
CA LEU A 312 -9.08 -4.72 -24.29
C LEU A 312 -9.44 -4.92 -25.76
N ALA A 313 -10.67 -4.57 -26.17
CA ALA A 313 -11.12 -4.66 -27.56
C ALA A 313 -10.73 -3.45 -28.43
N LYS A 314 -10.10 -2.41 -27.85
CA LYS A 314 -9.64 -1.21 -28.56
C LYS A 314 -8.22 -1.37 -29.07
#